data_AF-A0A1H2WLB7-F1
#
_entry.id   AF-A0A1H2WLB7-F1
#
_cell.length_a   1.000
_cell.length_b   1.000
_cell.length_c   1.000
_cell.angle_alpha   90.00
_cell.angle_beta   90.00
_cell.angle_gamma   90.00
#
_symmetry.space_group_name_H-M   'P 1'
#
loop_
_entity.id
_entity.type
_entity.pdbx_description
1 polymer ?
#
loop_
_entity_poly.entity_id
_entity_poly.type
_entity_poly.pdbx_seq_one_letter_code
_entity_poly.pdbx_strand_id
1 'polypeptide(L)'
;MRFPILTGLLLMSTGLAFADPTESTEVGFPEVRTLGTLNGQALACRQFDASSEAKALIIGYAPKTRRYGTLFETATNAAFLAATKDDAPCPTAADLAARLAESAEALKAVFPEQANPEQAKPEQAKPEPSEPQPPGAEPSLSNDETGS
;
A
#
# COMPACT_ATOMS: atom_id res chain seq x y z
N MET A 1 -41.64 11.81 -54.05
CA MET A 1 -41.32 10.37 -54.16
C MET A 1 -41.39 9.75 -52.78
N ARG A 2 -41.85 8.50 -52.68
CA ARG A 2 -42.58 7.94 -51.54
C ARG A 2 -42.04 6.52 -51.25
N PHE A 3 -41.62 6.29 -49.99
CA PHE A 3 -41.29 5.02 -49.28
C PHE A 3 -40.18 4.11 -49.86
N PRO A 4 -39.59 3.14 -49.12
CA PRO A 4 -39.78 2.74 -47.70
C PRO A 4 -38.44 2.63 -46.90
N ILE A 5 -38.44 2.80 -45.57
CA ILE A 5 -38.44 1.69 -44.58
C ILE A 5 -37.79 0.42 -45.14
N LEU A 6 -36.47 0.28 -44.95
CA LEU A 6 -35.83 -1.03 -44.99
C LEU A 6 -35.36 -1.38 -43.58
N THR A 7 -36.14 -2.26 -42.99
CA THR A 7 -35.93 -2.99 -41.75
C THR A 7 -34.53 -3.62 -41.76
N GLY A 8 -33.56 -2.94 -41.16
CA GLY A 8 -32.20 -3.42 -40.95
C GLY A 8 -32.17 -4.37 -39.77
N LEU A 9 -32.17 -5.66 -40.11
CA LEU A 9 -32.05 -6.85 -39.29
C LEU A 9 -31.32 -6.68 -37.94
N LEU A 10 -32.06 -7.04 -36.89
CA LEU A 10 -31.64 -7.29 -35.52
C LEU A 10 -30.55 -8.37 -35.48
N LEU A 11 -29.31 -8.01 -35.15
CA LEU A 11 -28.33 -8.94 -34.59
C LEU A 11 -28.07 -8.54 -33.14
N MET A 12 -28.76 -9.23 -32.24
CA MET A 12 -28.46 -9.30 -30.82
C MET A 12 -27.14 -10.04 -30.65
N SER A 13 -26.04 -9.31 -30.65
CA SER A 13 -24.76 -9.80 -30.13
C SER A 13 -24.85 -9.81 -28.61
N THR A 14 -25.41 -10.88 -28.04
CA THR A 14 -25.22 -11.25 -26.64
C THR A 14 -23.73 -11.50 -26.42
N GLY A 15 -23.01 -10.46 -26.02
CA GLY A 15 -21.66 -10.60 -25.49
C GLY A 15 -21.74 -11.41 -24.20
N LEU A 16 -21.10 -12.58 -24.18
CA LEU A 16 -20.75 -13.24 -22.93
C LEU A 16 -19.86 -12.26 -22.15
N ALA A 17 -20.42 -11.66 -21.12
CA ALA A 17 -19.63 -11.01 -20.09
C ALA A 17 -18.83 -12.11 -19.39
N PHE A 18 -17.55 -12.23 -19.76
CA PHE A 18 -16.58 -12.82 -18.86
C PHE A 18 -16.56 -11.90 -17.64
N ALA A 19 -17.19 -12.33 -16.55
CA ALA A 19 -16.90 -11.77 -15.25
C ALA A 19 -15.46 -12.16 -14.94
N ASP A 20 -14.53 -11.19 -15.07
CA ASP A 20 -13.18 -11.37 -14.58
C ASP A 20 -13.24 -11.81 -13.11
N PRO A 21 -12.49 -12.85 -12.72
CA PRO A 21 -12.50 -13.36 -11.37
C PRO A 21 -11.93 -12.28 -10.47
N THR A 22 -12.81 -11.63 -9.70
CA THR A 22 -12.50 -10.91 -8.46
C THR A 22 -11.13 -10.21 -8.51
N GLU A 23 -11.08 -9.02 -9.13
CA GLU A 23 -10.09 -8.03 -8.72
C GLU A 23 -10.22 -7.98 -7.20
N SER A 24 -9.23 -8.52 -6.49
CA SER A 24 -9.23 -8.52 -5.05
C SER A 24 -9.25 -7.05 -4.68
N THR A 25 -10.42 -6.55 -4.27
CA THR A 25 -10.58 -5.18 -3.81
C THR A 25 -9.83 -5.12 -2.51
N GLU A 26 -8.55 -4.81 -2.61
CA GLU A 26 -7.69 -4.83 -1.45
C GLU A 26 -8.21 -3.82 -0.46
N VAL A 27 -8.64 -4.35 0.66
CA VAL A 27 -9.23 -3.61 1.75
C VAL A 27 -8.29 -2.46 2.11
N GLY A 28 -8.81 -1.24 2.15
CA GLY A 28 -8.04 -0.08 2.57
C GLY A 28 -7.09 0.54 1.52
N PHE A 29 -7.07 0.05 0.28
CA PHE A 29 -6.26 0.64 -0.78
C PHE A 29 -6.62 2.10 -1.11
N PRO A 30 -7.91 2.44 -1.27
CA PRO A 30 -8.32 3.83 -1.48
C PRO A 30 -7.87 4.77 -0.35
N GLU A 31 -7.94 4.30 0.90
CA GLU A 31 -7.57 5.04 2.11
C GLU A 31 -6.07 5.28 2.16
N VAL A 32 -5.27 4.24 1.90
CA VAL A 32 -3.80 4.35 1.83
C VAL A 32 -3.35 5.25 0.68
N ARG A 33 -4.03 5.19 -0.47
CA ARG A 33 -3.77 6.10 -1.60
C ARG A 33 -4.09 7.55 -1.24
N THR A 34 -5.24 7.78 -0.61
CA THR A 34 -5.66 9.11 -0.14
C THR A 34 -4.63 9.70 0.82
N LEU A 35 -4.18 8.91 1.79
CA LEU A 35 -3.15 9.31 2.75
C LEU A 35 -1.81 9.65 2.07
N GLY A 36 -1.39 8.85 1.09
CA GLY A 36 -0.22 9.14 0.27
C GLY A 36 -0.38 10.44 -0.53
N THR A 37 -1.55 10.69 -1.13
CA THR A 37 -1.83 11.94 -1.83
C THR A 37 -1.72 13.16 -0.91
N LEU A 38 -2.24 13.08 0.32
CA LEU A 38 -2.12 14.15 1.31
C LEU A 38 -0.66 14.41 1.70
N ASN A 39 0.13 13.34 1.90
CA ASN A 39 1.56 13.46 2.19
C ASN A 39 2.32 14.15 1.05
N GLY A 40 2.08 13.75 -0.20
CA GLY A 40 2.72 14.37 -1.36
C GLY A 40 2.40 15.86 -1.50
N GLN A 41 1.13 16.24 -1.27
CA GLN A 41 0.71 17.64 -1.25
C GLN A 41 1.37 18.42 -0.11
N ALA A 42 1.41 17.87 1.10
CA ALA A 42 2.07 18.49 2.24
C ALA A 42 3.57 18.74 1.99
N LEU A 43 4.27 17.78 1.38
CA LEU A 43 5.67 17.90 1.00
C LEU A 43 5.90 19.02 -0.03
N ALA A 44 5.09 19.07 -1.09
CA ALA A 44 5.19 20.11 -2.10
C ALA A 44 4.98 21.51 -1.50
N CYS A 45 4.11 21.59 -0.50
CA CYS A 45 3.77 22.82 0.22
C CYS A 45 4.66 23.11 1.44
N ARG A 46 5.71 22.33 1.69
CA ARG A 46 6.62 22.45 2.85
C ARG A 46 5.92 22.40 4.22
N GLN A 47 4.78 21.73 4.31
CA GLN A 47 4.07 21.49 5.56
C GLN A 47 4.53 20.18 6.19
N PHE A 48 5.73 20.21 6.78
CA PHE A 48 6.41 19.00 7.27
C PHE A 48 5.68 18.31 8.43
N ASP A 49 4.97 19.06 9.26
CA ASP A 49 4.16 18.50 10.36
C ASP A 49 3.05 17.59 9.81
N ALA A 50 2.31 18.08 8.80
CA ALA A 50 1.28 17.30 8.11
C ALA A 50 1.86 16.06 7.38
N SER A 51 3.04 16.20 6.76
CA SER A 51 3.74 15.05 6.17
C SER A 51 4.16 14.01 7.22
N SER A 52 4.64 14.46 8.37
CA SER A 52 5.00 13.59 9.49
C SER A 52 3.79 12.82 10.01
N GLU A 53 2.66 13.51 10.18
CA GLU A 53 1.39 12.90 10.60
C GLU A 53 0.90 11.84 9.60
N ALA A 54 0.92 12.15 8.30
CA ALA A 54 0.54 11.18 7.28
C ALA A 54 1.39 9.90 7.33
N LYS A 55 2.71 10.06 7.57
CA LYS A 55 3.64 8.93 7.74
C LYS A 55 3.38 8.15 9.04
N ALA A 56 3.04 8.84 10.13
CA ALA A 56 2.69 8.17 11.37
C ALA A 56 1.42 7.32 11.21
N LEU A 57 0.41 7.82 10.49
CA LEU A 57 -0.83 7.11 10.22
C LEU A 57 -0.61 5.83 9.40
N ILE A 58 0.20 5.87 8.33
CA ILE A 58 0.46 4.66 7.54
C ILE A 58 1.27 3.62 8.33
N ILE A 59 2.25 4.05 9.14
CA ILE A 59 3.05 3.17 9.98
C ILE A 59 2.19 2.51 11.08
N GLY A 60 1.25 3.27 11.64
CA GLY A 60 0.42 2.84 12.76
C GLY A 60 -0.72 1.90 12.37
N TYR A 61 -1.38 2.14 11.23
CA TYR A 61 -2.67 1.50 10.94
C TYR A 61 -2.72 0.64 9.68
N ALA A 62 -1.85 0.86 8.69
CA ALA A 62 -1.89 0.03 7.49
C ALA A 62 -1.18 -1.32 7.69
N PRO A 63 -1.61 -2.39 7.00
CA PRO A 63 -0.91 -3.67 7.05
C PRO A 63 0.55 -3.53 6.61
N LYS A 64 1.45 -4.13 7.40
CA LYS A 64 2.92 -4.06 7.23
C LYS A 64 3.42 -4.93 6.09
N THR A 65 2.90 -4.70 4.88
CA THR A 65 3.32 -5.42 3.66
C THR A 65 3.92 -4.44 2.66
N ARG A 66 4.78 -4.96 1.79
CA ARG A 66 5.38 -4.19 0.70
C ARG A 66 4.34 -3.51 -0.18
N ARG A 67 3.16 -4.13 -0.36
CA ARG A 67 2.13 -3.64 -1.28
C ARG A 67 1.51 -2.34 -0.80
N TYR A 68 1.15 -2.25 0.48
CA TYR A 68 0.62 -1.01 1.07
C TYR A 68 1.68 0.09 1.15
N GLY A 69 2.92 -0.23 1.52
CA GLY A 69 4.02 0.74 1.50
C GLY A 69 4.26 1.30 0.09
N THR A 70 4.31 0.42 -0.93
CA THR A 70 4.47 0.84 -2.34
C THR A 70 3.31 1.73 -2.80
N LEU A 71 2.09 1.41 -2.40
CA LEU A 71 0.90 2.20 -2.73
C LEU A 71 0.97 3.62 -2.15
N PHE A 72 1.30 3.75 -0.86
CA PHE A 72 1.47 5.04 -0.18
C PHE A 72 2.57 5.88 -0.85
N GLU A 73 3.73 5.29 -1.12
CA GLU A 73 4.87 5.98 -1.73
C GLU A 73 4.56 6.39 -3.18
N THR A 74 3.88 5.54 -3.96
CA THR A 74 3.49 5.85 -5.33
C THR A 74 2.53 7.04 -5.36
N ALA A 75 1.52 7.04 -4.48
CA ALA A 75 0.56 8.13 -4.37
C ALA A 75 1.22 9.44 -3.88
N THR A 76 2.15 9.35 -2.93
CA THR A 76 2.96 10.48 -2.45
C THR A 76 3.73 11.13 -3.58
N ASN A 77 4.50 10.35 -4.34
CA ASN A 77 5.31 10.86 -5.45
C ASN A 77 4.42 11.50 -6.53
N ALA A 78 3.31 10.85 -6.89
CA ALA A 78 2.38 11.39 -7.88
C ALA A 78 1.80 12.74 -7.46
N ALA A 79 1.35 12.86 -6.21
CA ALA A 79 0.76 14.09 -5.69
C ALA A 79 1.78 15.23 -5.52
N PHE A 80 3.00 14.91 -5.07
CA PHE A 80 4.08 15.88 -5.02
C PHE A 80 4.36 16.47 -6.41
N LEU A 81 4.53 15.60 -7.41
CA LEU A 81 4.78 16.02 -8.79
C LEU A 81 3.64 16.86 -9.37
N ALA A 82 2.38 16.48 -9.13
CA ALA A 82 1.22 17.26 -9.57
C ALA A 82 1.18 18.66 -8.94
N ALA A 83 1.34 18.74 -7.61
CA ALA A 83 1.31 20.01 -6.88
C ALA A 83 2.42 20.97 -7.34
N THR A 84 3.58 20.46 -7.75
CA THR A 84 4.67 21.30 -8.27
C THR A 84 4.53 21.69 -9.75
N LYS A 85 3.66 21.03 -10.52
CA LYS A 85 3.45 21.31 -11.95
C LYS A 85 2.31 22.27 -12.21
N ASP A 86 1.25 22.18 -11.42
CA ASP A 86 -0.01 22.84 -11.73
C ASP A 86 -0.11 24.27 -11.13
N ASP A 87 0.95 24.76 -10.48
CA ASP A 87 0.98 26.02 -9.69
C ASP A 87 -0.25 26.16 -8.75
N ALA A 88 -0.82 25.03 -8.34
CA ALA A 88 -2.02 24.99 -7.53
C ALA A 88 -1.72 25.60 -6.15
N PRO A 89 -2.61 26.48 -5.63
CA PRO A 89 -2.39 27.08 -4.33
C PRO A 89 -2.30 26.01 -3.25
N CYS A 90 -1.30 26.14 -2.38
CA CYS A 90 -1.14 25.25 -1.25
C CYS A 90 -2.33 25.37 -0.30
N PRO A 91 -2.93 24.23 0.14
CA PRO A 91 -3.95 24.25 1.17
C PRO A 91 -3.37 24.81 2.48
N THR A 92 -4.21 25.35 3.34
CA THR A 92 -3.74 25.80 4.65
C THR A 92 -3.35 24.61 5.53
N ALA A 93 -2.54 24.86 6.57
CA ALA A 93 -2.20 23.82 7.54
C ALA A 93 -3.45 23.24 8.24
N ALA A 94 -4.46 24.07 8.50
CA ALA A 94 -5.73 23.64 9.07
C ALA A 94 -6.51 22.72 8.12
N ASP A 95 -6.54 23.04 6.82
CA ASP A 95 -7.20 22.20 5.82
C ASP A 95 -6.52 20.84 5.69
N LEU A 96 -5.19 20.80 5.69
CA LEU A 96 -4.43 19.54 5.63
C LEU A 96 -4.64 18.70 6.89
N ALA A 97 -4.61 19.32 8.08
CA ALA A 97 -4.87 18.63 9.34
C ALA A 97 -6.29 18.03 9.38
N ALA A 98 -7.31 18.78 8.95
CA ALA A 98 -8.68 18.27 8.90
C ALA A 98 -8.80 17.05 7.96
N ARG A 99 -8.21 17.12 6.77
CA ARG A 99 -8.23 16.02 5.80
C ARG A 99 -7.44 14.80 6.27
N LEU A 100 -6.34 15.00 7.00
CA LEU A 100 -5.58 13.92 7.63
C LEU A 100 -6.38 13.25 8.74
N ALA A 101 -7.09 14.01 9.57
CA ALA A 101 -7.98 13.46 10.59
C ALA A 101 -9.11 12.63 9.97
N GLU A 102 -9.77 13.12 8.92
CA GLU A 102 -10.78 12.35 8.17
C GLU A 102 -10.19 11.06 7.58
N SER A 103 -9.00 11.15 6.97
CA SER A 103 -8.30 9.99 6.40
C SER A 103 -7.88 8.99 7.48
N ALA A 104 -7.53 9.46 8.68
CA ALA A 104 -7.19 8.61 9.81
C ALA A 104 -8.40 7.79 10.26
N GLU A 105 -9.58 8.40 10.37
CA GLU A 105 -10.81 7.69 10.73
C GLU A 105 -11.20 6.66 9.67
N ALA A 106 -11.10 7.01 8.38
CA ALA A 106 -11.32 6.06 7.29
C ALA A 106 -10.34 4.88 7.34
N LEU A 107 -9.04 5.16 7.55
CA LEU A 107 -8.00 4.14 7.62
C LEU A 107 -8.20 3.18 8.81
N LYS A 108 -8.59 3.70 9.98
CA LYS A 108 -8.90 2.87 11.16
C LYS A 108 -10.13 2.00 10.92
N ALA A 109 -11.15 2.52 10.23
CA ALA A 109 -12.37 1.78 9.95
C ALA A 109 -12.12 0.54 9.06
N VAL A 110 -11.18 0.64 8.12
CA VAL A 110 -10.81 -0.48 7.23
C VAL A 110 -9.76 -1.41 7.83
N PHE A 111 -9.00 -0.96 8.84
CA PHE A 111 -8.00 -1.77 9.55
C PHE A 111 -8.20 -1.80 11.08
N PRO A 112 -9.34 -2.33 11.56
CA PRO A 112 -9.67 -2.32 12.99
C PRO A 112 -8.67 -3.13 13.84
N GLU A 113 -8.11 -4.21 13.30
CA GLU A 113 -7.13 -5.07 13.97
C GLU A 113 -5.81 -4.32 14.27
N GLN A 114 -5.42 -3.35 13.44
CA GLN A 114 -4.22 -2.55 13.66
C GLN A 114 -4.46 -1.40 14.64
N ALA A 115 -5.72 -1.08 14.94
CA ALA A 115 -6.10 -0.08 15.94
C ALA A 115 -6.06 -0.63 17.39
N ASN A 116 -5.89 -1.95 17.57
CA ASN A 116 -5.83 -2.60 18.87
C ASN A 116 -4.38 -3.01 19.22
N PRO A 117 -3.76 -2.44 20.27
CA PRO A 117 -2.35 -2.70 20.61
C PRO A 117 -2.04 -4.15 21.04
N GLU A 118 -3.04 -4.97 21.36
CA GLU A 118 -2.87 -6.38 21.77
C GLU A 118 -2.51 -7.32 20.58
N GLN A 119 -2.79 -6.92 19.34
CA GLN A 119 -2.63 -7.78 18.15
C GLN A 119 -1.31 -7.55 17.39
N ALA A 120 -0.37 -6.82 17.98
CA ALA A 120 0.98 -6.62 17.46
C ALA A 120 1.89 -7.87 17.54
N LYS A 121 1.38 -9.02 17.99
CA LYS A 121 2.10 -10.29 18.00
C LYS A 121 2.00 -10.96 16.61
N PRO A 122 3.11 -11.30 15.94
CA PRO A 122 3.04 -11.99 14.67
C PRO A 122 2.46 -13.41 14.86
N GLU A 123 1.27 -13.65 14.32
CA GLU A 123 0.76 -14.99 14.00
C GLU A 123 1.50 -15.49 12.75
N GLN A 124 2.73 -15.98 12.93
CA GLN A 124 3.36 -16.93 12.02
C GLN A 124 4.50 -17.67 12.75
N ALA A 125 4.10 -18.51 13.70
CA ALA A 125 4.90 -19.67 14.08
C ALA A 125 4.31 -20.88 13.34
N LYS A 126 4.76 -21.11 12.10
CA LYS A 126 4.76 -22.46 11.56
C LYS A 126 6.03 -23.12 12.09
N PRO A 127 5.98 -24.24 12.84
CA PRO A 127 7.19 -24.94 13.20
C PRO A 127 7.81 -25.49 11.92
N GLU A 128 8.99 -25.00 11.57
CA GLU A 128 9.89 -25.72 10.66
C GLU A 128 10.28 -27.02 11.38
N PRO A 129 10.09 -28.21 10.78
CA PRO A 129 10.66 -29.43 11.30
C PRO A 129 12.19 -29.28 11.29
N SER A 130 12.81 -29.35 12.47
CA SER A 130 14.26 -29.36 12.61
C SER A 130 14.84 -30.53 11.83
N GLU A 131 15.58 -30.23 10.77
CA GLU A 131 16.42 -31.20 10.10
C GLU A 131 17.54 -31.63 11.08
N PRO A 132 17.83 -32.93 11.25
CA PRO A 132 18.82 -33.38 12.22
C PRO A 132 20.23 -32.93 11.81
N GLN A 133 20.87 -32.15 12.67
CA GLN A 133 22.30 -31.84 12.55
C GLN A 133 23.11 -33.15 12.64
N PRO A 134 23.99 -33.47 11.66
CA PRO A 134 24.76 -34.69 11.72
C PRO A 134 25.73 -34.68 12.92
N PRO A 135 25.92 -35.84 13.58
CA PRO A 135 26.76 -35.93 14.77
C PRO A 135 28.21 -35.60 14.43
N GLY A 136 28.82 -34.80 15.30
CA GLY A 136 30.23 -34.48 15.24
C GLY A 136 31.10 -35.73 15.22
N ALA A 137 32.09 -35.72 14.34
CA ALA A 137 33.31 -36.47 14.47
C ALA A 137 34.45 -35.45 14.63
N GLU A 138 34.85 -35.20 15.87
CA GLU A 138 36.20 -34.74 16.20
C GLU A 138 37.20 -35.90 15.99
N PRO A 139 38.50 -35.76 16.29
CA PRO A 139 39.50 -34.76 15.85
C PRO A 139 40.77 -35.47 15.32
N SER A 140 41.68 -34.76 14.63
CA SER A 140 43.11 -35.11 14.39
C SER A 140 43.66 -34.19 13.28
N LEU A 141 44.92 -33.76 13.19
CA LEU A 141 46.12 -33.66 14.03
C LEU A 141 47.12 -32.93 13.09
N SER A 142 47.91 -31.97 13.60
CA SER A 142 49.28 -31.60 13.15
C SER A 142 49.50 -31.13 11.69
N ASN A 143 50.25 -30.06 11.41
CA ASN A 143 51.67 -29.90 11.74
C ASN A 143 52.08 -28.42 11.86
N ASP A 144 52.96 -28.16 12.83
CA ASP A 144 53.99 -27.12 12.81
C ASP A 144 54.76 -27.08 11.48
N GLU A 145 55.04 -25.88 10.95
CA GLU A 145 56.42 -25.52 10.57
C GLU A 145 56.59 -23.99 10.36
N THR A 146 57.55 -23.48 11.11
CA THR A 146 58.33 -22.23 11.04
C THR A 146 58.61 -21.63 9.65
N GLY A 147 58.77 -20.31 9.58
CA GLY A 147 59.69 -19.71 8.62
C GLY A 147 59.52 -18.22 8.29
N SER A 148 60.26 -17.38 9.04
CA SER A 148 60.75 -16.01 8.73
C SER A 148 59.78 -14.87 8.41
#